data_AF-A0AAP5V018-F1
#
_entry.id   AF-A0AAP5V018-F1
#
_cell.length_a   1.000
_cell.length_b   1.000
_cell.length_c   1.000
_cell.angle_alpha   90.00
_cell.angle_beta   90.00
_cell.angle_gamma   90.00
#
_symmetry.space_group_name_H-M   'P 1'
#
loop_
_entity.id
_entity.type
_entity.pdbx_description
1 polymer ?
#
loop_
_entity_poly.entity_id
_entity_poly.type
_entity_poly.pdbx_seq_one_letter_code
_entity_poly.pdbx_strand_id
1 'polypeptide(L)'
;MKVTNGEKEQLSNAIDRMNEGLDAFIQLYNESENDEPLIQFEDETADLIRHARDSYGQEQLDEKLNTIIKQILSIFLSKEEPDE
;
A
#
# COMPACT_ATOMS: atom_id res chain seq x y z
N MET A 1 27.92 -22.93 -32.72
CA MET A 1 26.85 -23.81 -33.22
C MET A 1 25.68 -22.92 -33.61
N LYS A 2 25.24 -22.89 -34.88
CA LYS A 2 24.08 -22.09 -35.29
C LYS A 2 22.83 -22.86 -34.86
N VAL A 3 22.09 -22.30 -33.91
CA VAL A 3 20.82 -22.82 -33.41
C VAL A 3 19.88 -23.07 -34.60
N THR A 4 19.39 -24.31 -34.74
CA THR A 4 18.43 -24.67 -35.79
C THR A 4 17.12 -23.91 -35.59
N ASN A 5 16.31 -23.73 -36.65
CA ASN A 5 15.07 -22.97 -36.55
C ASN A 5 14.10 -23.53 -35.49
N GLY A 6 14.08 -24.85 -35.28
CA GLY A 6 13.28 -25.49 -34.21
C GLY A 6 13.81 -25.23 -32.80
N GLU A 7 15.13 -25.25 -32.61
CA GLU A 7 15.74 -24.89 -31.31
C GLU A 7 15.53 -23.42 -30.97
N LYS A 8 15.48 -22.53 -31.98
CA LYS A 8 15.14 -21.11 -31.79
C LYS A 8 13.69 -20.92 -31.34
N GLU A 9 12.77 -21.67 -31.91
CA GLU A 9 11.36 -21.61 -31.55
C GLU A 9 11.13 -22.13 -30.12
N GLN A 10 11.81 -23.22 -29.75
CA GLN A 10 11.81 -23.73 -28.38
C GLN A 10 12.41 -22.73 -27.39
N LEU A 11 13.51 -22.06 -27.76
CA LEU A 11 14.11 -21.03 -26.94
C LEU A 11 13.19 -19.81 -26.77
N SER A 12 12.52 -19.37 -27.84
CA SER A 12 11.55 -18.27 -27.79
C SER A 12 10.40 -18.61 -26.84
N ASN A 13 9.79 -19.78 -27.01
CA ASN A 13 8.70 -20.24 -26.14
C ASN A 13 9.13 -20.37 -24.67
N ALA A 14 10.38 -20.74 -24.41
CA ALA A 14 10.93 -20.78 -23.05
C ALA A 14 11.11 -19.38 -22.45
N ILE A 15 11.55 -18.41 -23.26
CA ILE A 15 11.66 -17.00 -22.85
C ILE A 15 10.27 -16.40 -22.57
N ASP A 16 9.28 -16.69 -23.42
CA ASP A 16 7.92 -16.18 -23.24
C ASP A 16 7.32 -16.68 -21.92
N ARG A 17 7.45 -17.98 -21.63
CA ARG A 17 7.02 -18.56 -20.34
C ARG A 17 7.78 -17.99 -19.13
N MET A 18 9.06 -17.68 -19.31
CA MET A 18 9.86 -17.05 -18.27
C MET A 18 9.34 -15.63 -17.99
N ASN A 19 9.02 -14.86 -19.03
CA ASN A 19 8.45 -13.52 -18.89
C ASN A 19 7.08 -13.56 -18.21
N GLU A 20 6.19 -14.47 -18.64
CA GLU A 20 4.90 -14.68 -17.97
C GLU A 20 5.06 -15.06 -16.50
N GLY A 21 6.04 -15.90 -16.18
CA GLY A 21 6.37 -16.26 -14.80
C GLY A 21 6.88 -15.08 -13.97
N LEU A 22 7.66 -14.18 -14.57
CA LEU A 22 8.13 -12.94 -13.93
C LEU A 22 6.98 -11.97 -13.69
N ASP A 23 6.07 -11.81 -14.65
CA ASP A 23 4.89 -10.97 -14.48
C ASP A 23 4.00 -11.48 -13.34
N ALA A 24 3.78 -12.80 -13.27
CA ALA A 24 3.05 -13.42 -12.16
C ALA A 24 3.76 -13.20 -10.82
N PHE A 25 5.09 -13.28 -10.79
CA PHE A 25 5.87 -13.01 -9.58
C PHE A 25 5.74 -11.55 -9.11
N ILE A 26 5.77 -10.58 -10.04
CA ILE A 26 5.58 -9.16 -9.74
C ILE A 26 4.17 -8.91 -9.19
N GLN A 27 3.15 -9.51 -9.81
CA GLN A 27 1.78 -9.39 -9.34
C GLN A 27 1.64 -9.94 -7.92
N LEU A 28 2.17 -11.14 -7.66
CA LEU A 28 2.15 -11.73 -6.32
C LEU A 28 2.91 -10.88 -5.30
N TYR A 29 4.02 -10.24 -5.68
CA TYR A 29 4.75 -9.31 -4.81
C TYR A 29 3.88 -8.09 -4.46
N ASN A 30 3.26 -7.46 -5.45
CA ASN A 30 2.36 -6.32 -5.24
C ASN A 30 1.14 -6.68 -4.39
N GLU A 31 0.56 -7.88 -4.59
CA GLU A 31 -0.54 -8.40 -3.77
C GLU A 31 -0.08 -8.83 -2.37
N SER A 32 1.20 -9.14 -2.20
CA SER A 32 1.82 -9.47 -0.91
C SER A 32 2.22 -8.23 -0.12
N GLU A 33 2.25 -7.05 -0.74
CA GLU A 33 2.27 -5.79 0.01
C GLU A 33 0.93 -5.70 0.74
N ASN A 34 0.97 -5.99 2.05
CA ASN A 34 -0.19 -5.78 2.91
C ASN A 34 -0.56 -4.30 2.81
N ASP A 35 -1.78 -4.02 2.35
CA ASP A 35 -2.42 -2.71 2.47
C ASP A 35 -2.74 -2.48 3.95
N GLU A 36 -1.69 -2.29 4.75
CA GLU A 36 -1.81 -2.00 6.16
C GLU A 36 -2.13 -0.52 6.28
N PRO A 37 -3.37 -0.17 6.70
CA PRO A 37 -3.76 1.22 6.78
C PRO A 37 -2.85 1.90 7.81
N LEU A 38 -2.45 3.14 7.53
CA LEU A 38 -1.60 3.96 8.42
C LEU A 38 -2.12 3.97 9.87
N ILE A 39 -3.44 3.87 10.04
CA ILE A 39 -4.12 3.71 11.32
C ILE A 39 -5.21 2.64 11.16
N GLN A 40 -5.16 1.59 11.96
CA GLN A 40 -6.28 0.66 12.12
C GLN A 40 -7.29 1.25 13.11
N PHE A 41 -8.47 1.60 12.62
CA PHE A 41 -9.57 2.07 13.45
C PHE A 41 -10.41 0.90 13.94
N GLU A 42 -10.89 0.98 15.19
CA GLU A 42 -11.96 0.11 15.66
C GLU A 42 -13.24 0.34 14.85
N ASP A 43 -14.08 -0.68 14.72
CA ASP A 43 -15.30 -0.63 13.89
C ASP A 43 -16.20 0.57 14.23
N GLU A 44 -16.37 0.86 15.52
CA GLU A 44 -17.16 2.02 15.98
C GLU A 44 -16.56 3.35 15.50
N THR A 45 -15.24 3.49 15.56
CA THR A 45 -14.55 4.70 15.11
C THR A 45 -14.63 4.84 13.59
N ALA A 46 -14.47 3.74 12.85
CA ALA A 46 -14.64 3.72 11.40
C ALA A 46 -16.06 4.12 10.99
N ASP A 47 -17.08 3.65 11.71
CA ASP A 47 -18.47 4.05 11.49
C ASP A 47 -18.70 5.55 11.71
N LEU A 48 -18.17 6.11 12.79
CA LEU A 48 -18.27 7.55 13.05
C LEU A 48 -17.57 8.38 11.97
N ILE A 49 -16.40 7.94 11.51
CA ILE A 49 -15.66 8.58 10.41
C ILE A 49 -16.49 8.54 9.12
N ARG A 50 -17.14 7.39 8.80
CA ARG A 50 -18.04 7.27 7.65
C ARG A 50 -19.20 8.27 7.73
N HIS A 51 -19.89 8.35 8.87
CA HIS A 51 -20.99 9.28 9.06
C HIS A 51 -20.54 10.75 8.99
N ALA A 52 -19.39 11.06 9.56
CA ALA A 52 -18.82 12.40 9.51
C ALA A 52 -18.44 12.80 8.08
N ARG A 53 -17.90 11.86 7.30
CA ARG A 53 -17.57 12.08 5.88
C ARG A 53 -18.81 12.40 5.07
N ASP A 54 -19.90 11.67 5.30
CA ASP A 54 -21.16 11.89 4.60
C ASP A 54 -21.83 13.22 4.99
N SER A 55 -21.59 13.70 6.22
CA SER A 55 -22.18 14.94 6.74
C SER A 55 -21.39 16.20 6.42
N TYR A 56 -20.06 16.14 6.49
CA TYR A 56 -19.17 17.31 6.37
C TYR A 56 -18.38 17.34 5.06
N GLY A 57 -18.40 16.26 4.30
CA GLY A 57 -17.56 16.07 3.13
C GLY A 57 -16.16 15.58 3.50
N GLN A 58 -15.55 14.83 2.59
CA GLN A 58 -14.25 14.21 2.81
C GLN A 58 -13.15 15.23 3.10
N GLU A 59 -13.04 16.30 2.31
CA GLU A 59 -11.95 17.28 2.43
C GLU A 59 -11.93 17.99 3.80
N GLN A 60 -13.10 18.41 4.30
CA GLN A 60 -13.21 19.06 5.61
C GLN A 60 -12.95 18.09 6.76
N LEU A 61 -13.37 16.83 6.61
CA LEU A 61 -13.10 15.79 7.60
C LEU A 61 -11.58 15.51 7.68
N ASP A 62 -10.93 15.34 6.53
CA ASP A 62 -9.51 15.04 6.42
C ASP A 62 -8.68 16.18 7.04
N GLU A 63 -8.99 17.44 6.75
CA GLU A 63 -8.29 18.60 7.34
C GLU A 63 -8.40 18.61 8.88
N LYS A 64 -9.60 18.37 9.40
CA LYS A 64 -9.86 18.35 10.84
C LYS A 64 -9.16 17.18 11.54
N LEU A 65 -9.29 15.97 11.01
CA LEU A 65 -8.64 14.79 11.57
C LEU A 65 -7.12 14.94 11.56
N ASN A 66 -6.54 15.40 10.44
CA ASN A 66 -5.09 15.64 10.38
C ASN A 66 -4.64 16.69 11.40
N THR A 67 -5.41 17.76 11.60
CA THR A 67 -5.09 18.78 12.59
C THR A 67 -5.09 18.21 14.01
N ILE A 68 -6.12 17.43 14.36
CA ILE A 68 -6.25 16.81 15.69
C ILE A 68 -5.15 15.77 15.92
N ILE A 69 -4.94 14.87 14.96
CA ILE A 69 -3.90 13.83 15.04
C ILE A 69 -2.53 14.48 15.17
N LYS A 70 -2.23 15.51 14.38
CA LYS A 70 -0.95 16.24 14.47
C LYS A 70 -0.77 16.90 15.84
N GLN A 71 -1.80 17.52 16.41
CA GLN A 71 -1.71 18.11 17.74
C GLN A 71 -1.41 17.06 18.81
N ILE A 72 -2.10 15.93 18.75
CA ILE A 72 -1.91 14.82 19.68
C ILE A 72 -0.50 14.25 19.53
N LEU A 73 -0.10 13.88 18.31
CA LEU A 73 1.23 13.31 18.04
C LEU A 73 2.36 14.27 18.42
N SER A 74 2.24 15.58 18.15
CA SER A 74 3.23 16.56 18.60
C SER A 74 3.40 16.53 20.12
N ILE A 75 2.31 16.42 20.89
CA ILE A 75 2.40 16.34 22.37
C ILE A 75 3.07 15.04 22.82
N PHE A 76 2.78 13.91 22.18
CA PHE A 76 3.36 12.62 22.53
C PHE A 76 4.85 12.56 22.18
N LEU A 77 5.22 12.98 20.96
CA LEU A 77 6.60 12.96 20.48
C LEU A 77 7.47 14.01 21.16
N SER A 78 6.92 15.16 21.57
CA SER A 78 7.66 16.16 22.37
C SER A 78 7.92 15.72 23.82
N LYS A 79 7.32 14.63 24.30
CA LYS A 79 7.65 14.03 25.61
C LYS A 79 8.71 12.93 25.51
N GLU A 80 9.08 12.52 24.30
CA GLU A 80 10.03 11.45 24.01
C GLU A 80 11.38 11.94 23.50
N GLU A 81 11.70 13.23 23.54
CA GLU A 81 13.11 13.64 23.57
C GLU A 81 13.62 13.38 24.99
N PRO A 82 14.39 12.30 25.25
CA PRO A 82 15.15 12.27 26.47
C PRO A 82 16.21 13.36 26.32
N ASP A 83 16.35 14.21 27.35
CA ASP A 83 17.65 14.80 27.62
C ASP A 83 18.64 13.62 27.79
N GLU A 84 19.42 13.33 26.73
CA GLU A 84 20.77 12.74 26.65
C GLU A 84 21.01 11.87 25.40
#